data_AF-A0A8J3EFF2-F1
#
_entry.id   AF-A0A8J3EFF2-F1
#
_cell.length_a   1.000
_cell.length_b   1.000
_cell.length_c   1.000
_cell.angle_alpha   90.00
_cell.angle_beta   90.00
_cell.angle_gamma   90.00
#
_symmetry.space_group_name_H-M   'P 1'
#
loop_
_entity.id
_entity.type
_entity.pdbx_description
1 polymer ?
#
loop_
_entity_poly.entity_id
_entity_poly.type
_entity_poly.pdbx_seq_one_letter_code
_entity_poly.pdbx_strand_id
1 'polypeptide(L)'
;MRHDISEDWSVWRLHDGKGCPLPPGTIAEVVSEDGFGYTARQVARVTGGGYSSWNWDHYPELKRITRYRVRKPRGLYLLEERMRDVKDPALT
;
A
#
# COMPACT_ATOMS: atom_id res chain seq x y z
N MET A 1 8.39 -17.33 -24.33
CA MET A 1 7.96 -17.62 -22.94
C MET A 1 7.10 -16.46 -22.48
N ARG A 2 5.77 -16.64 -22.34
CA ARG A 2 4.90 -15.57 -21.81
C ARG A 2 5.17 -15.50 -20.31
N HIS A 3 5.80 -14.43 -19.84
CA HIS A 3 5.73 -14.11 -18.43
C HIS A 3 4.26 -13.79 -18.12
N ASP A 4 3.57 -14.75 -17.52
CA ASP A 4 2.33 -14.46 -16.80
C ASP A 4 2.72 -13.63 -15.59
N ILE A 5 2.89 -12.33 -15.79
CA ILE A 5 3.15 -11.37 -14.72
C ILE A 5 1.78 -11.15 -14.08
N SER A 6 1.35 -12.13 -13.27
CA SER A 6 0.34 -11.90 -12.25
C SER A 6 0.73 -10.62 -11.52
N GLU A 7 -0.20 -9.70 -11.30
CA GLU A 7 0.09 -8.45 -10.62
C GLU A 7 0.89 -8.71 -9.32
N ASP A 8 2.14 -8.24 -9.28
CA ASP A 8 3.04 -8.54 -8.17
C ASP A 8 2.60 -7.76 -6.93
N TRP A 9 1.86 -8.45 -6.09
CA TRP A 9 1.59 -8.04 -4.73
C TRP A 9 2.80 -8.36 -3.86
N SER A 10 3.21 -7.41 -3.03
CA SER A 10 4.20 -7.68 -2.00
C SER A 10 3.70 -8.74 -1.02
N VAL A 11 4.63 -9.28 -0.22
CA VAL A 11 4.26 -10.02 0.98
C VAL A 11 3.39 -9.16 1.91
N TRP A 12 2.53 -9.82 2.68
CA TRP A 12 1.78 -9.15 3.74
C TRP A 12 2.73 -8.62 4.81
N ARG A 13 2.50 -7.39 5.24
CA ARG A 13 3.19 -6.74 6.35
C ARG A 13 2.18 -6.51 7.47
N LEU A 14 2.55 -6.90 8.69
CA LEU A 14 1.75 -6.61 9.87
C LEU A 14 1.75 -5.10 10.15
N HIS A 15 0.67 -4.64 10.76
CA HIS A 15 0.43 -3.24 11.03
C HIS A 15 -0.14 -3.07 12.44
N ASP A 16 0.27 -2.01 13.14
CA ASP A 16 -0.07 -1.75 14.54
C ASP A 16 -1.37 -0.93 14.70
N GLY A 17 -2.07 -0.69 13.60
CA GLY A 17 -3.29 0.12 13.57
C GLY A 17 -3.07 1.64 13.49
N LYS A 18 -1.82 2.13 13.50
CA LYS A 18 -1.54 3.56 13.47
C LYS A 18 -1.47 4.08 12.04
N GLY A 19 -2.38 4.98 11.67
CA GLY A 19 -2.35 5.71 10.40
C GLY A 19 -2.12 4.83 9.16
N CYS A 20 -1.65 5.45 8.07
CA CYS A 20 -1.25 4.74 6.86
C CYS A 20 0.24 5.02 6.58
N PRO A 21 1.14 4.03 6.68
CA PRO A 21 2.59 4.22 6.55
C PRO A 21 3.03 4.29 5.08
N LEU A 22 2.09 4.29 4.15
CA LEU A 22 2.34 4.23 2.72
C LEU A 22 2.26 5.63 2.09
N PRO A 23 3.10 5.92 1.07
CA PRO A 23 3.00 7.16 0.32
C PRO A 23 1.63 7.30 -0.38
N PRO A 24 1.10 8.54 -0.50
CA PRO A 24 -0.05 8.81 -1.36
C PRO A 24 0.19 8.29 -2.79
N GLY A 25 -0.85 7.72 -3.39
CA GLY A 25 -0.77 7.10 -4.73
C GLY A 25 -0.46 5.61 -4.73
N THR A 26 0.03 5.05 -3.63
CA THR A 26 0.28 3.60 -3.51
C THR A 26 -1.02 2.82 -3.65
N ILE A 27 -1.03 1.75 -4.45
CA ILE A 27 -2.15 0.79 -4.46
C ILE A 27 -1.87 -0.26 -3.39
N ALA A 28 -2.74 -0.33 -2.39
CA ALA A 28 -2.58 -1.25 -1.27
C ALA A 28 -3.83 -2.09 -1.07
N GLU A 29 -3.62 -3.32 -0.67
CA GLU A 29 -4.65 -4.17 -0.11
C GLU A 29 -4.47 -4.21 1.40
N VAL A 30 -5.55 -3.92 2.13
CA VAL A 30 -5.57 -3.83 3.58
C VAL A 30 -6.56 -4.83 4.15
N VAL A 31 -6.21 -5.35 5.33
CA VAL A 31 -7.15 -6.04 6.21
C VAL A 31 -7.31 -5.19 7.44
N SER A 32 -8.56 -4.89 7.79
CA SER A 32 -8.91 -4.13 8.97
C SER A 32 -9.93 -4.89 9.80
N GLU A 33 -9.81 -4.81 11.12
CA GLU A 33 -10.86 -5.25 12.03
C GLU A 33 -11.66 -4.05 12.52
N ASP A 34 -12.95 -4.24 12.80
CA ASP A 34 -13.67 -3.31 13.67
C ASP A 34 -13.57 -3.76 15.14
N GLY A 35 -13.78 -2.83 16.06
CA GLY A 35 -13.81 -3.13 17.49
C GLY A 35 -14.93 -4.09 17.94
N PHE A 36 -15.74 -4.60 17.00
CA PHE A 36 -16.87 -5.51 17.22
C PHE A 36 -16.60 -6.92 16.70
N GLY A 37 -15.38 -7.20 16.22
CA GLY A 37 -14.94 -8.53 15.81
C GLY A 37 -15.15 -8.85 14.32
N TYR A 38 -15.61 -7.91 13.51
CA TYR A 38 -15.65 -8.07 12.06
C TYR A 38 -14.30 -7.74 11.44
N THR A 39 -13.95 -8.47 10.39
CA THR A 39 -12.77 -8.19 9.57
C THR A 39 -13.19 -7.86 8.15
N ALA A 40 -12.70 -6.73 7.63
CA ALA A 40 -12.89 -6.29 6.26
C ALA A 40 -11.57 -6.37 5.48
N ARG A 41 -11.68 -6.62 4.17
CA ARG A 41 -10.56 -6.64 3.22
C ARG A 41 -10.89 -5.70 2.07
N GLN A 42 -9.97 -4.79 1.74
CA GLN A 42 -10.18 -3.78 0.73
C GLN A 42 -8.91 -3.50 -0.07
N VAL A 43 -9.05 -3.29 -1.38
CA VAL A 43 -8.01 -2.70 -2.23
C VAL A 43 -8.34 -1.23 -2.45
N ALA A 44 -7.38 -0.35 -2.18
CA ALA A 44 -7.56 1.09 -2.34
C ALA A 44 -6.27 1.79 -2.78
N ARG A 45 -6.43 2.98 -3.35
CA ARG A 45 -5.34 3.94 -3.55
C ARG A 45 -5.16 4.72 -2.26
N VAL A 46 -3.95 4.70 -1.71
CA VAL A 46 -3.59 5.47 -0.51
C VAL A 46 -3.69 6.96 -0.81
N THR A 47 -4.39 7.70 0.04
CA THR A 47 -4.52 9.16 -0.04
C THR A 47 -3.54 9.90 0.89
N GLY A 48 -2.96 9.19 1.86
CA GLY A 48 -2.06 9.74 2.89
C GLY A 48 -2.85 10.32 4.06
N GLY A 49 -2.67 9.73 5.26
CA GLY A 49 -3.19 10.28 6.52
C GLY A 49 -4.71 10.28 6.73
N GLY A 50 -5.52 9.98 5.71
CA GLY A 50 -6.99 10.11 5.79
C GLY A 50 -7.70 9.14 6.74
N TYR A 51 -7.02 8.09 7.23
CA TYR A 51 -7.64 7.12 8.13
C TYR A 51 -6.65 6.61 9.18
N SER A 52 -7.02 6.73 10.46
CA SER A 52 -6.24 6.27 11.61
C SER A 52 -7.20 5.84 12.71
N SER A 53 -6.95 4.69 13.35
CA SER A 53 -7.75 4.25 14.52
C SER A 53 -7.56 5.13 15.76
N TRP A 54 -6.67 6.12 15.68
CA TRP A 54 -6.42 7.13 16.70
C TRP A 54 -7.01 8.50 16.34
N ASN A 55 -7.66 8.61 15.17
CA ASN A 55 -8.48 9.75 14.85
C ASN A 55 -9.90 9.51 15.39
N TRP A 56 -10.26 10.24 16.45
CA TRP A 56 -11.54 10.11 17.14
C TRP A 56 -12.72 10.65 16.32
N ASP A 57 -12.48 11.43 15.26
CA ASP A 57 -13.53 11.90 14.34
C ASP A 57 -14.28 10.75 13.65
N HIS A 58 -13.67 9.55 13.60
CA HIS A 58 -14.27 8.35 13.02
C HIS A 58 -14.95 7.44 14.04
N TYR A 59 -15.05 7.83 15.31
CA TYR A 59 -15.77 7.05 16.32
C TYR A 59 -17.29 6.97 16.00
N PRO A 60 -17.95 5.80 16.15
CA PRO A 60 -17.46 4.53 16.70
C PRO A 60 -16.85 3.58 15.66
N GLU A 61 -16.76 3.98 14.39
CA GLU A 61 -16.22 3.20 13.27
C GLU A 61 -14.68 3.14 13.30
N LEU A 62 -14.15 2.57 14.37
CA LEU A 62 -12.72 2.28 14.51
C LEU A 62 -12.40 1.04 13.67
N LYS A 63 -11.74 1.23 12.53
CA LYS A 63 -11.16 0.15 11.73
C LYS A 63 -9.67 0.12 12.01
N ARG A 64 -9.18 -0.94 12.62
CA ARG A 64 -7.77 -1.13 12.89
C ARG A 64 -7.15 -1.90 11.75
N ILE A 65 -6.30 -1.26 10.94
CA ILE A 65 -5.54 -1.97 9.91
C ILE A 65 -4.55 -2.90 10.63
N THR A 66 -4.70 -4.20 10.42
CA THR A 66 -3.88 -5.25 11.05
C THR A 66 -2.77 -5.74 10.13
N ARG A 67 -2.99 -5.67 8.81
CA ARG A 67 -1.98 -5.99 7.80
C ARG A 67 -2.29 -5.34 6.46
N TYR A 68 -1.25 -5.14 5.67
CA TYR A 68 -1.38 -4.63 4.30
C TYR A 68 -0.35 -5.28 3.37
N ARG A 69 -0.61 -5.21 2.06
CA ARG A 69 0.38 -5.49 1.01
C ARG A 69 0.22 -4.49 -0.12
N VAL A 70 1.31 -4.21 -0.81
CA VAL A 70 1.36 -3.19 -1.87
C VAL A 70 1.37 -3.86 -3.22
N ARG A 71 0.62 -3.31 -4.18
CA ARG A 71 0.71 -3.70 -5.58
C ARG A 71 1.69 -2.79 -6.29
N LYS A 72 2.68 -3.38 -6.95
CA LYS A 72 3.54 -2.63 -7.86
C LYS A 72 3.00 -2.75 -9.29
N PRO A 73 2.51 -1.65 -9.90
CA PRO A 73 2.00 -1.72 -11.26
C PRO A 73 3.14 -1.98 -12.26
N ARG A 74 2.85 -2.74 -13.32
CA ARG A 74 3.83 -3.11 -14.36
C ARG A 74 4.54 -1.89 -14.95
N GLY A 75 3.83 -0.78 -15.15
CA GLY A 75 4.41 0.46 -15.65
C GLY A 75 5.54 1.02 -14.76
N LEU A 76 5.47 0.80 -13.45
CA LEU A 76 6.52 1.26 -12.54
C LEU A 76 7.78 0.38 -12.64
N TYR A 77 7.63 -0.92 -12.87
CA TYR A 77 8.79 -1.79 -13.16
C TYR A 77 9.52 -1.36 -14.43
N LEU A 78 8.77 -1.08 -15.50
CA LEU A 78 9.35 -0.60 -16.77
C LEU A 78 10.08 0.74 -16.58
N LEU A 79 9.52 1.64 -15.79
CA LEU A 79 10.14 2.93 -15.51
C LEU A 79 11.46 2.77 -14.73
N GLU A 80 11.45 1.94 -13.68
CA GLU A 80 12.66 1.66 -12.88
C GLU A 80 13.75 0.93 -13.67
N GLU A 81 13.37 0.05 -14.60
CA GLU A 81 14.30 -0.58 -15.53
C GLU A 81 14.96 0.50 -16.42
N ARG A 82 14.15 1.37 -17.04
CA ARG A 82 14.68 2.47 -17.86
C ARG A 82 15.53 3.46 -17.08
N MET A 83 15.16 3.77 -15.84
CA MET A 83 15.94 4.68 -14.99
C MET A 83 17.32 4.10 -14.64
N ARG A 84 17.46 2.78 -14.53
CA ARG A 84 18.77 2.14 -14.32
C ARG A 84 19.71 2.30 -15.52
N ASP A 85 19.17 2.44 -16.72
CA ASP A 85 19.93 2.65 -17.95
C ASP A 85 20.33 4.12 -18.17
N VAL A 86 19.73 5.05 -17.43
CA VAL A 86 20.10 6.48 -17.51
C VAL A 86 21.41 6.67 -16.74
N LYS A 87 22.51 6.87 -17.47
CA LYS A 87 23.78 7.31 -16.89
C LYS A 87 23.60 8.69 -16.27
N ASP A 88 24.04 8.84 -15.02
CA ASP A 88 24.09 10.12 -14.33
C ASP A 88 25.06 11.06 -15.08
N PRO A 89 24.60 12.19 -15.65
CA PRO A 89 25.48 13.12 -16.34
C PRO A 89 26.42 13.89 -15.40
N ALA A 90 26.32 13.71 -14.07
CA ALA A 90 27.12 14.45 -13.08
C ALA A 90 28.50 13.85 -12.75
N LEU A 91 28.96 12.80 -13.45
CA LEU A 91 30.31 12.25 -13.34
C LEU A 91 31.07 12.38 -14.67
N THR A 92 31.35 13.62 -15.07
CA THR A 92 32.40 13.97 -16.05
C THR A 92 33.04 15.30 -15.68
#